data_AF-A0A1F5S258-F1
#
_entry.id   AF-A0A1F5S258-F1
#
_cell.length_a   1.000
_cell.length_b   1.000
_cell.length_c   1.000
_cell.angle_alpha   90.00
_cell.angle_beta   90.00
_cell.angle_gamma   90.00
#
_symmetry.space_group_name_H-M   'P 1'
#
loop_
_entity.id
_entity.type
_entity.pdbx_description
1 polymer ?
#
loop_
_entity_poly.entity_id
_entity_poly.type
_entity_poly.pdbx_seq_one_letter_code
_entity_poly.pdbx_strand_id
1 'polypeptide(L)'
;MSILRELVNFEEQLGQERFAALINSGNTGKVRDFCDELLVATEMTTGAWTFELVGFNPTEMTVGGRIYEIIGFLWEREKNVGGDTMIVRAKEAEADLGEEDGEHLLAHQADIPPVVRGKVVFVFPNWRRRGSGNQEEVAFLRWSGDRWFQHWRLLSDAWVWGGRARLLSRK
;
A
#
# COMPACT_ATOMS: atom_id res chain seq x y z
N MET A 1 26.34 -2.62 19.45
CA MET A 1 26.62 -2.79 18.01
C MET A 1 25.37 -2.55 17.19
N SER A 2 25.03 -1.31 16.78
CA SER A 2 24.09 -1.16 15.64
C SER A 2 24.19 0.16 14.85
N ILE A 3 24.60 1.29 15.44
CA ILE A 3 24.71 2.56 14.67
C ILE A 3 25.73 2.48 13.51
N LEU A 4 26.90 1.89 13.75
CA LEU A 4 27.92 1.76 12.70
C LEU A 4 27.48 0.85 11.55
N ARG A 5 26.69 -0.19 11.86
CA ARG A 5 26.18 -1.12 10.83
C ARG A 5 25.06 -0.49 10.02
N GLU A 6 24.21 0.29 10.68
CA GLU A 6 23.16 1.07 10.03
C GLU A 6 23.76 2.16 9.12
N LEU A 7 24.82 2.83 9.58
CA LEU A 7 25.55 3.82 8.77
C LEU A 7 26.19 3.20 7.52
N VAL A 8 26.83 2.03 7.65
CA VAL A 8 27.42 1.34 6.50
C VAL A 8 26.34 0.92 5.50
N ASN A 9 25.23 0.34 5.96
CA ASN A 9 24.11 -0.01 5.08
C ASN A 9 23.51 1.24 4.40
N PHE A 10 23.46 2.37 5.11
CA PHE A 10 22.92 3.62 4.58
C PHE A 10 23.85 4.24 3.53
N GLU A 11 25.17 4.18 3.75
CA GLU A 11 26.19 4.56 2.76
C GLU A 11 26.07 3.69 1.49
N GLU A 12 25.93 2.37 1.64
CA GLU A 12 25.76 1.45 0.52
C GLU A 12 24.50 1.77 -0.32
N GLN A 13 23.40 2.13 0.33
CA GLN A 13 22.14 2.47 -0.35
C GLN A 13 22.18 3.82 -1.06
N LEU A 14 22.80 4.83 -0.44
CA LEU A 14 22.89 6.15 -1.03
C LEU A 14 23.96 6.25 -2.11
N GLY A 15 24.98 5.40 -2.03
CA GLY A 15 26.19 5.53 -2.81
C GLY A 15 27.11 6.61 -2.22
N GLN A 16 28.42 6.39 -2.39
CA GLN A 16 29.47 7.14 -1.72
C GLN A 16 29.40 8.66 -1.99
N GLU A 17 29.09 9.08 -3.22
CA GLU A 17 29.02 10.51 -3.58
C GLU A 17 27.88 11.24 -2.85
N ARG A 18 26.70 10.61 -2.78
CA ARG A 18 25.52 11.21 -2.12
C ARG A 18 25.66 11.18 -0.62
N PHE A 19 26.21 10.09 -0.08
CA PHE A 19 26.52 9.97 1.34
C PHE A 19 27.55 11.03 1.76
N ALA A 20 28.63 11.22 0.99
CA ALA A 20 29.64 12.25 1.24
C ALA A 20 29.04 13.66 1.18
N ALA A 21 28.13 13.93 0.25
CA ALA A 21 27.41 15.20 0.19
C ALA A 21 26.50 15.41 1.41
N LEU A 22 25.87 14.36 1.92
CA LEU A 22 24.96 14.39 3.06
C LEU A 22 25.69 14.64 4.39
N ILE A 23 26.85 14.01 4.61
CA ILE A 23 27.64 14.23 5.84
C ILE A 23 28.54 15.47 5.78
N ASN A 24 28.57 16.18 4.65
CA ASN A 24 29.35 17.40 4.50
C ASN A 24 28.82 18.49 5.44
N SER A 25 29.70 19.04 6.27
CA SER A 25 29.34 20.07 7.26
C SER A 25 28.75 21.34 6.63
N GLY A 26 29.11 21.66 5.39
CA GLY A 26 28.52 22.76 4.61
C GLY A 26 27.06 22.53 4.21
N ASN A 27 26.57 21.30 4.27
CA ASN A 27 25.18 20.93 3.97
C ASN A 27 24.33 20.69 5.21
N THR A 28 24.88 20.81 6.43
CA THR A 28 24.19 20.53 7.69
C THR A 28 22.84 21.25 7.81
N GLY A 29 22.76 22.51 7.36
CA GLY A 29 21.49 23.27 7.34
C GLY A 29 20.45 22.61 6.43
N LYS A 30 20.81 22.31 5.18
CA LYS A 30 19.92 21.67 4.20
C LYS A 30 19.49 20.26 4.62
N VAL A 31 20.39 19.50 5.23
CA VAL A 31 20.09 18.15 5.74
C VAL A 31 19.13 18.24 6.92
N ARG A 32 19.34 19.20 7.83
CA ARG A 32 18.40 19.46 8.92
C ARG A 32 17.05 19.89 8.39
N ASP A 33 17.00 20.84 7.45
CA ASP A 33 15.74 21.33 6.88
C ASP A 33 15.00 20.20 6.14
N PHE A 34 15.71 19.33 5.41
CA PHE A 34 15.15 18.12 4.82
C PHE A 34 14.62 17.14 5.88
N CYS A 35 15.35 16.93 6.98
CA CYS A 35 14.87 16.11 8.10
C CYS A 35 13.65 16.73 8.78
N ASP A 36 13.62 18.05 8.95
CA ASP A 36 12.49 18.78 9.52
C ASP A 36 11.28 18.73 8.58
N GLU A 37 11.46 18.81 7.26
CA GLU A 37 10.41 18.56 6.26
C GLU A 37 9.89 17.12 6.32
N LEU A 38 10.78 16.13 6.47
CA LEU A 38 10.39 14.74 6.69
C LEU A 38 9.57 14.60 7.98
N LEU A 39 9.95 15.28 9.06
CA LEU A 39 9.25 15.27 10.35
C LEU A 39 7.93 16.04 10.29
N VAL A 40 7.84 17.19 9.61
CA VAL A 40 6.61 17.97 9.45
C VAL A 40 5.62 17.26 8.52
N ALA A 41 6.10 16.63 7.45
CA ALA A 41 5.28 15.72 6.64
C ALA A 41 4.74 14.55 7.48
N THR A 42 5.51 14.13 8.49
CA THR A 42 5.09 13.14 9.49
C THR A 42 4.07 13.72 10.47
N GLU A 43 4.17 14.98 10.86
CA GLU A 43 3.29 15.61 11.85
C GLU A 43 1.94 16.06 11.26
N MET A 44 1.89 16.57 10.03
CA MET A 44 0.64 16.93 9.34
C MET A 44 -0.26 15.72 9.05
N THR A 45 0.29 14.51 9.08
CA THR A 45 -0.47 13.25 9.00
C THR A 45 -0.93 12.72 10.38
N THR A 46 -0.53 13.36 11.49
CA THR A 46 -0.80 12.89 12.87
C THR A 46 -1.82 13.72 13.64
N GLY A 47 -2.95 14.03 13.00
CA GLY A 47 -4.19 14.29 13.75
C GLY A 47 -4.54 13.04 14.58
N ALA A 48 -4.30 13.11 15.89
CA ALA A 48 -4.50 12.11 16.93
C ALA A 48 -5.30 10.84 16.54
N TRP A 49 -4.66 9.69 16.76
CA TRP A 49 -5.08 8.29 16.51
C TRP A 49 -4.74 7.71 15.12
N THR A 50 -3.47 7.33 14.90
CA THR A 50 -3.02 5.92 14.79
C THR A 50 -1.50 5.88 14.56
N PHE A 51 -0.78 5.19 15.44
CA PHE A 51 0.58 4.71 15.18
C PHE A 51 0.53 3.69 14.02
N GLU A 52 0.74 4.13 12.79
CA GLU A 52 1.34 3.38 11.67
C GLU A 52 1.38 4.26 10.41
N LEU A 53 2.53 4.23 9.71
CA LEU A 53 2.76 4.71 8.33
C LEU A 53 3.10 6.19 8.13
N VAL A 54 4.30 6.58 8.55
CA VAL A 54 5.12 7.46 7.71
C VAL A 54 6.40 6.70 7.39
N GLY A 55 6.51 6.32 6.12
CA GLY A 55 7.56 5.42 5.65
C GLY A 55 7.01 4.48 4.61
N PHE A 56 6.80 5.03 3.40
CA PHE A 56 6.54 4.30 2.16
C PHE A 56 5.13 3.68 2.06
N ASN A 57 4.18 4.47 1.53
CA ASN A 57 3.06 3.91 0.76
C ASN A 57 3.61 3.70 -0.65
N PRO A 58 3.97 2.47 -1.06
CA PRO A 58 4.24 2.25 -2.47
C PRO A 58 2.99 2.67 -3.23
N THR A 59 3.14 3.66 -4.11
CA THR A 59 2.12 3.97 -5.12
C THR A 59 2.17 2.94 -6.23
N GLU A 60 3.25 2.15 -6.32
CA GLU A 60 3.45 1.15 -7.35
C GLU A 60 4.18 -0.09 -6.81
N MET A 61 3.96 -1.23 -7.44
CA MET A 61 4.73 -2.45 -7.23
C MET A 61 4.91 -3.23 -8.53
N THR A 62 6.03 -3.95 -8.64
CA THR A 62 6.25 -4.90 -9.73
C THR A 62 6.15 -6.32 -9.20
N VAL A 63 5.29 -7.14 -9.81
CA VAL A 63 5.03 -8.52 -9.37
C VAL A 63 5.03 -9.44 -10.59
N GLY A 64 5.94 -10.40 -10.65
CA GLY A 64 6.06 -11.31 -11.81
C GLY A 64 6.23 -10.57 -13.15
N GLY A 65 6.95 -9.44 -13.15
CA GLY A 65 7.17 -8.61 -14.34
C GLY A 65 6.01 -7.69 -14.74
N ARG A 66 4.89 -7.69 -14.01
CA ARG A 66 3.77 -6.75 -14.23
C ARG A 66 3.87 -5.59 -13.25
N ILE A 67 3.58 -4.38 -13.73
CA ILE A 67 3.57 -3.16 -12.91
C ILE A 67 2.13 -2.85 -12.50
N TYR A 68 1.94 -2.64 -11.21
CA TYR A 68 0.67 -2.33 -10.60
C TYR A 68 0.75 -0.99 -9.88
N GLU A 69 -0.20 -0.11 -10.11
CA GLU A 69 -0.42 1.07 -9.29
C GLU A 69 -1.33 0.73 -8.12
N ILE A 70 -1.02 1.24 -6.93
CA ILE A 70 -1.73 0.98 -5.68
C ILE A 70 -2.59 2.21 -5.37
N ILE A 71 -3.91 2.04 -5.50
CA ILE A 71 -4.86 3.15 -5.51
C ILE A 71 -5.74 3.10 -4.26
N GLY A 72 -5.94 4.27 -3.65
CA GLY A 72 -6.99 4.49 -2.64
C GLY A 72 -8.30 4.91 -3.30
N PHE A 73 -9.43 4.48 -2.75
CA PHE A 73 -10.76 4.81 -3.26
C PHE A 73 -11.59 5.68 -2.28
N LEU A 74 -11.02 6.04 -1.12
CA LEU A 74 -11.65 6.93 -0.15
C LEU A 74 -11.29 8.38 -0.47
N TRP A 75 -12.27 9.27 -0.35
CA TRP A 75 -12.05 10.72 -0.41
C TRP A 75 -11.71 11.28 0.97
N GLU A 76 -11.18 12.52 1.02
CA GLU A 76 -10.45 13.10 2.17
C GLU A 76 -11.11 12.95 3.55
N ARG A 77 -12.45 12.92 3.62
CA ARG A 77 -13.20 12.85 4.88
C ARG A 77 -13.86 11.49 5.14
N GLU A 78 -13.73 10.56 4.21
CA GLU A 78 -14.35 9.25 4.30
C GLU A 78 -13.44 8.28 5.07
N LYS A 79 -13.99 7.66 6.11
CA LYS A 79 -13.28 6.60 6.84
C LYS A 79 -13.53 5.22 6.23
N ASN A 80 -14.68 5.09 5.59
CA ASN A 80 -15.13 3.86 4.96
C ASN A 80 -16.26 4.16 3.95
N VAL A 81 -16.46 3.25 3.00
CA VAL A 81 -17.58 3.26 2.05
C VAL A 81 -18.12 1.85 1.85
N GLY A 82 -19.36 1.74 1.36
CA GLY A 82 -19.97 0.47 0.98
C GLY A 82 -19.27 -0.17 -0.22
N GLY A 83 -19.50 -1.48 -0.41
CA GLY A 83 -18.94 -2.23 -1.54
C GLY A 83 -19.31 -1.64 -2.89
N ASP A 84 -20.58 -1.28 -3.10
CA ASP A 84 -21.05 -0.70 -4.36
C ASP A 84 -20.37 0.63 -4.69
N THR A 85 -20.18 1.50 -3.69
CA THR A 85 -19.43 2.75 -3.87
C THR A 85 -17.97 2.49 -4.26
N MET A 86 -17.32 1.53 -3.59
CA MET A 86 -15.94 1.14 -3.92
C MET A 86 -15.86 0.61 -5.36
N ILE A 87 -16.81 -0.21 -5.80
CA ILE A 87 -16.88 -0.73 -7.18
C ILE A 87 -17.02 0.39 -8.20
N VAL A 88 -17.94 1.35 -7.98
CA VAL A 88 -18.14 2.47 -8.90
C VAL A 88 -16.85 3.26 -9.06
N ARG A 89 -16.21 3.60 -7.95
CA ARG A 89 -14.94 4.35 -7.96
C ARG A 89 -13.77 3.57 -8.54
N ALA A 90 -13.77 2.24 -8.37
CA ALA A 90 -12.77 1.39 -9.02
C ALA A 90 -12.85 1.49 -10.54
N LYS A 91 -14.06 1.47 -11.10
CA LYS A 91 -14.26 1.62 -12.55
C LYS A 91 -13.87 3.01 -13.04
N GLU A 92 -14.23 4.05 -12.29
CA GLU A 92 -13.84 5.43 -12.61
C GLU A 92 -12.32 5.64 -12.60
N ALA A 93 -11.61 4.90 -11.75
CA ALA A 93 -10.15 4.93 -11.64
C ALA A 93 -9.42 3.87 -12.48
N GLU A 94 -10.13 3.10 -13.33
CA GLU A 94 -9.59 1.99 -14.12
C GLU A 94 -8.80 0.96 -13.25
N ALA A 95 -9.26 0.79 -12.01
CA ALA A 95 -8.64 -0.02 -10.97
C ALA A 95 -9.55 -1.20 -10.57
N ASP A 96 -10.19 -1.82 -11.56
CA ASP A 96 -11.19 -2.87 -11.39
C ASP A 96 -10.66 -4.26 -11.78
N LEU A 97 -9.42 -4.58 -11.41
CA LEU A 97 -8.79 -5.87 -11.75
C LEU A 97 -9.60 -7.08 -11.24
N GLY A 98 -9.42 -8.20 -11.95
CA GLY A 98 -10.20 -9.42 -11.78
C GLY A 98 -9.38 -10.63 -11.31
N GLU A 99 -9.94 -11.82 -11.55
CA GLU A 99 -9.38 -13.12 -11.14
C GLU A 99 -7.95 -13.34 -11.66
N GLU A 100 -7.72 -13.06 -12.95
CA GLU A 100 -6.43 -13.24 -13.61
C GLU A 100 -5.28 -12.50 -12.89
N ASP A 101 -5.52 -11.27 -12.47
CA ASP A 101 -4.55 -10.48 -11.71
C ASP A 101 -4.35 -10.98 -10.29
N GLY A 102 -5.45 -11.33 -9.62
CA GLY A 102 -5.38 -11.84 -8.26
C GLY A 102 -4.63 -13.16 -8.17
N GLU A 103 -4.84 -14.06 -9.12
CA GLU A 103 -4.09 -15.32 -9.25
C GLU A 103 -2.62 -15.08 -9.61
N HIS A 104 -2.33 -14.14 -10.51
CA HIS A 104 -0.96 -13.75 -10.85
C HIS A 104 -0.21 -13.24 -9.61
N LEU A 105 -0.84 -12.37 -8.81
CA LEU A 105 -0.26 -11.88 -7.56
C LEU A 105 0.01 -13.00 -6.55
N LEU A 106 -0.87 -14.00 -6.46
CA LEU A 106 -0.67 -15.15 -5.59
C LEU A 106 0.48 -16.06 -6.05
N ALA A 107 0.62 -16.26 -7.36
CA ALA A 107 1.70 -17.04 -7.96
C ALA A 107 3.07 -16.37 -7.77
N HIS A 108 3.11 -15.03 -7.79
CA HIS A 108 4.33 -14.22 -7.66
C HIS A 108 4.41 -13.47 -6.32
N GLN A 109 3.75 -13.99 -5.27
CA GLN A 109 3.56 -13.27 -4.01
C GLN A 109 4.85 -12.90 -3.26
N ALA A 110 5.96 -13.58 -3.56
CA ALA A 110 7.28 -13.27 -3.01
C ALA A 110 7.78 -11.90 -3.46
N ASP A 111 7.37 -11.45 -4.65
CA ASP A 111 7.73 -10.15 -5.24
C ASP A 111 6.93 -9.00 -4.61
N ILE A 112 5.80 -9.30 -3.95
CA ILE A 112 4.99 -8.27 -3.30
C ILE A 112 5.80 -7.62 -2.16
N PRO A 113 5.97 -6.28 -2.18
CA PRO A 113 6.82 -5.57 -1.24
C PRO A 113 6.53 -5.92 0.24
N PRO A 114 7.55 -6.25 1.06
CA PRO A 114 7.34 -6.54 2.47
C PRO A 114 6.65 -5.42 3.25
N VAL A 115 6.85 -4.17 2.84
CA VAL A 115 6.27 -2.98 3.47
C VAL A 115 4.74 -2.96 3.51
N VAL A 116 4.07 -3.63 2.55
CA VAL A 116 2.59 -3.69 2.49
C VAL A 116 2.00 -4.87 3.28
N ARG A 117 2.84 -5.82 3.70
CA ARG A 117 2.41 -7.04 4.38
C ARG A 117 1.81 -6.71 5.75
N GLY A 118 0.59 -7.17 5.98
CA GLY A 118 -0.18 -6.95 7.22
C GLY A 118 -0.82 -5.55 7.33
N LYS A 119 -0.44 -4.61 6.46
CA LYS A 119 -0.91 -3.21 6.50
C LYS A 119 -2.06 -2.95 5.55
N VAL A 120 -2.02 -3.57 4.36
CA VAL A 120 -3.05 -3.39 3.33
C VAL A 120 -3.76 -4.70 3.01
N VAL A 121 -4.95 -4.56 2.42
CA VAL A 121 -5.61 -5.64 1.69
C VAL A 121 -5.85 -5.17 0.25
N PHE A 122 -5.57 -6.02 -0.73
CA PHE A 122 -5.82 -5.71 -2.14
C PHE A 122 -7.18 -6.26 -2.52
N VAL A 123 -8.09 -5.40 -2.96
CA VAL A 123 -9.43 -5.79 -3.39
C VAL A 123 -9.44 -5.88 -4.91
N PHE A 124 -10.15 -6.87 -5.45
CA PHE A 124 -10.25 -7.15 -6.89
C PHE A 124 -11.70 -6.98 -7.34
N PRO A 125 -12.12 -5.76 -7.71
CA PRO A 125 -13.52 -5.41 -8.00
C PRO A 125 -14.21 -6.29 -9.03
N ASN A 126 -13.49 -6.86 -10.00
CA ASN A 126 -14.04 -7.76 -11.01
C ASN A 126 -13.83 -9.24 -10.68
N TRP A 127 -13.17 -9.59 -9.57
CA TRP A 127 -13.11 -10.97 -9.09
C TRP A 127 -14.27 -11.23 -8.15
N ARG A 128 -15.41 -11.64 -8.74
CA ARG A 128 -16.67 -11.76 -8.02
C ARG A 128 -17.21 -13.19 -8.05
N ARG A 129 -18.00 -13.52 -7.03
CA ARG A 129 -18.80 -14.74 -7.00
C ARG A 129 -20.12 -14.52 -6.30
N ARG A 130 -21.04 -15.47 -6.48
CA ARG A 130 -22.23 -15.56 -5.62
C ARG A 130 -21.88 -16.35 -4.35
N GLY A 131 -21.99 -15.68 -3.22
CA GLY A 131 -21.84 -16.26 -1.90
C GLY A 131 -23.12 -16.95 -1.41
N SER A 132 -23.11 -17.34 -0.13
CA SER A 132 -24.29 -17.91 0.53
C SER A 132 -25.45 -16.92 0.54
N GLY A 133 -26.66 -17.35 0.16
CA GLY A 133 -27.85 -16.51 0.17
C GLY A 133 -28.00 -15.59 -1.04
N ASN A 134 -27.37 -15.91 -2.18
CA ASN A 134 -27.42 -15.12 -3.44
C ASN A 134 -26.82 -13.72 -3.33
N GLN A 135 -26.02 -13.44 -2.30
CA GLN A 135 -25.32 -12.17 -2.17
C GLN A 135 -24.02 -12.18 -2.97
N GLU A 136 -23.67 -11.04 -3.55
CA GLU A 136 -22.44 -10.89 -4.32
C GLU A 136 -21.25 -10.70 -3.38
N GLU A 137 -20.19 -11.46 -3.61
CA GLU A 137 -18.92 -11.37 -2.89
C GLU A 137 -17.82 -10.92 -3.83
N VAL A 138 -16.88 -10.14 -3.31
CA VAL A 138 -15.66 -9.72 -3.99
C VAL A 138 -14.45 -10.36 -3.33
N ALA A 139 -13.49 -10.78 -4.15
CA ALA A 139 -12.23 -11.32 -3.67
C ALA A 139 -11.31 -10.20 -3.17
N PHE A 140 -10.55 -10.52 -2.12
CA PHE A 140 -9.46 -9.69 -1.66
C PHE A 140 -8.28 -10.54 -1.20
N LEU A 141 -7.07 -10.01 -1.35
CA LEU A 141 -5.84 -10.61 -0.85
C LEU A 141 -5.43 -9.95 0.46
N ARG A 142 -5.07 -10.78 1.43
CA ARG A 142 -4.55 -10.34 2.73
C ARG A 142 -3.32 -11.15 3.10
N TRP A 143 -2.33 -10.48 3.68
CA TRP A 143 -1.21 -11.14 4.34
C TRP A 143 -1.62 -11.69 5.71
N SER A 144 -1.38 -12.98 5.92
CA SER A 144 -1.56 -13.68 7.19
C SER A 144 -0.63 -14.88 7.22
N GLY A 145 -0.18 -15.35 8.39
CA GLY A 145 0.61 -16.59 8.49
C GLY A 145 1.74 -16.72 7.47
N ASP A 146 2.50 -15.64 7.29
CA ASP A 146 3.65 -15.53 6.38
C ASP A 146 3.39 -15.74 4.88
N ARG A 147 2.14 -15.58 4.43
CA ARG A 147 1.81 -15.60 2.99
C ARG A 147 0.60 -14.72 2.66
N TRP A 148 0.42 -14.43 1.37
CA TRP A 148 -0.80 -13.82 0.87
C TRP A 148 -1.87 -14.89 0.66
N PHE A 149 -3.09 -14.58 1.12
CA PHE A 149 -4.26 -15.45 1.00
C PHE A 149 -5.39 -14.72 0.31
N GLN A 150 -6.11 -15.46 -0.53
CA GLN A 150 -7.40 -15.03 -1.04
C GLN A 150 -8.51 -15.25 -0.01
N HIS A 151 -9.34 -14.24 0.15
CA HIS A 151 -10.57 -14.28 0.92
C HIS A 151 -11.71 -13.65 0.12
N TRP A 152 -12.92 -13.90 0.59
CA TRP A 152 -14.14 -13.37 0.00
C TRP A 152 -14.88 -12.53 1.02
N ARG A 153 -15.45 -11.41 0.58
CA ARG A 153 -16.28 -10.54 1.41
C ARG A 153 -17.50 -10.08 0.64
N LEU A 154 -18.64 -10.01 1.33
CA LEU A 154 -19.89 -9.50 0.78
C LEU A 154 -19.76 -8.03 0.36
N LEU A 155 -20.35 -7.68 -0.78
CA LEU A 155 -20.41 -6.30 -1.29
C LEU A 155 -21.55 -5.48 -0.66
N SER A 156 -22.45 -6.11 0.10
CA SER A 156 -23.64 -5.45 0.64
C SER A 156 -23.33 -4.28 1.57
N ASP A 157 -24.25 -3.33 1.67
CA ASP A 157 -24.14 -2.11 2.49
C ASP A 157 -23.90 -2.37 3.99
N ALA A 158 -24.18 -3.59 4.46
CA ALA A 158 -23.89 -4.00 5.83
C ALA A 158 -22.37 -4.13 6.10
N TRP A 159 -21.54 -4.20 5.05
CA TRP A 159 -20.09 -4.33 5.13
C TRP A 159 -19.40 -3.17 4.43
N VAL A 160 -18.45 -2.57 5.14
CA VAL A 160 -17.74 -1.38 4.65
C VAL A 160 -16.26 -1.65 4.42
N TRP A 161 -15.68 -0.95 3.45
CA TRP A 161 -14.26 -0.97 3.14
C TRP A 161 -13.61 0.31 3.65
N GLY A 162 -12.59 0.18 4.48
CA GLY A 162 -11.89 1.30 5.10
C GLY A 162 -10.48 1.54 4.53
N GLY A 163 -9.76 2.48 5.15
CA GLY A 163 -8.49 3.00 4.65
C GLY A 163 -7.30 2.02 4.55
N ARG A 164 -7.47 0.73 4.88
CA ARG A 164 -6.48 -0.33 4.61
C ARG A 164 -6.70 -1.05 3.27
N ALA A 165 -7.91 -0.96 2.72
CA ALA A 165 -8.19 -1.56 1.42
C ALA A 165 -7.58 -0.70 0.32
N ARG A 166 -6.96 -1.37 -0.65
CA ARG A 166 -6.35 -0.76 -1.83
C ARG A 166 -6.89 -1.46 -3.06
N LEU A 167 -7.10 -0.68 -4.10
CA LEU A 167 -7.32 -1.17 -5.45
C LEU A 167 -5.98 -1.24 -6.16
N LEU A 168 -5.96 -1.97 -7.26
CA LEU A 168 -4.82 -2.06 -8.15
C LEU A 168 -5.28 -1.67 -9.55
N SER A 169 -4.46 -0.93 -10.28
CA SER A 169 -4.58 -0.78 -11.74
C SER A 169 -3.31 -1.31 -12.41
N ARG A 170 -3.44 -1.75 -13.66
CA ARG A 170 -2.30 -2.23 -14.46
C ARG A 170 -1.76 -1.08 -15.30
N LYS A 171 -0.43 -0.94 -15.36
CA LYS A 171 0.25 0.01 -16.27
C LYS A 171 0.68 -0.65 -17.58
#